data_AF-A0A3R8U304-F1
#
_entry.id   AF-A0A3R8U304-F1
#
_cell.length_a   1.000
_cell.length_b   1.000
_cell.length_c   1.000
_cell.angle_alpha   90.00
_cell.angle_beta   90.00
_cell.angle_gamma   90.00
#
_symmetry.space_group_name_H-M   'P 1'
#
loop_
_entity.id
_entity.type
_entity.pdbx_description
1 polymer ?
#
loop_
_entity_poly.entity_id
_entity_poly.type
_entity_poly.pdbx_seq_one_letter_code
_entity_poly.pdbx_strand_id
1 'polypeptide(L)'
;MLPNVNPDAISYDQAHAGVTVHIPGSPQMRCDDVIVFYWGLHKSVSSLYQDATENSVVRVLCITYHFLPHAQYGLVDLHYQVQRCGIVIGTSPVLRVMVNYAPPTTPKQRQRKRSVNRRLKES
;
A
#
# COMPACT_ATOMS: atom_id res chain seq x y z
N MET A 1 0.22 17.05 6.48
CA MET A 1 -0.68 15.88 6.35
C MET A 1 -1.97 16.32 5.68
N LEU A 2 -2.47 15.56 4.70
CA LEU A 2 -3.80 15.83 4.14
C LEU A 2 -4.86 15.50 5.22
N PRO A 3 -5.84 16.37 5.49
CA PRO A 3 -6.91 16.06 6.41
C PRO A 3 -7.69 14.82 5.92
N ASN A 4 -8.06 13.93 6.84
CA ASN A 4 -8.81 12.68 6.61
C ASN A 4 -8.01 11.45 6.13
N VAL A 5 -6.68 11.43 6.26
CA VAL A 5 -5.92 10.19 6.07
C VAL A 5 -5.88 9.43 7.39
N ASN A 6 -6.69 8.39 7.52
CA ASN A 6 -6.55 7.41 8.59
C ASN A 6 -5.37 6.48 8.22
N PRO A 7 -4.25 6.48 8.97
CA PRO A 7 -3.09 5.63 8.65
C PRO A 7 -3.41 4.13 8.72
N ASP A 8 -4.46 3.76 9.46
CA ASP A 8 -4.86 2.36 9.68
C ASP A 8 -5.96 1.90 8.71
N ALA A 9 -6.41 2.77 7.79
CA ALA A 9 -7.47 2.43 6.84
C ALA A 9 -7.17 2.94 5.42
N ILE A 10 -7.40 2.07 4.46
CA ILE A 10 -7.25 2.35 3.04
C ILE A 10 -8.63 2.29 2.41
N SER A 11 -9.08 3.41 1.84
CA SER A 11 -10.35 3.44 1.10
C SER A 11 -10.24 2.69 -0.23
N TYR A 12 -11.38 2.24 -0.75
CA TYR A 12 -11.46 1.63 -2.08
C TYR A 12 -10.82 2.52 -3.16
N ASP A 13 -11.13 3.82 -3.16
CA ASP A 13 -10.61 4.76 -4.16
C ASP A 13 -9.08 4.89 -4.07
N GLN A 14 -8.50 4.84 -2.86
CA GLN A 14 -7.05 4.84 -2.65
C GLN A 14 -6.42 3.52 -3.12
N ALA A 15 -7.00 2.37 -2.76
CA ALA A 15 -6.53 1.06 -3.22
C ALA A 15 -6.63 0.91 -4.75
N HIS A 16 -7.63 1.54 -5.36
CA HIS A 16 -7.83 1.57 -6.80
C HIS A 16 -6.85 2.52 -7.51
N ALA A 17 -6.67 3.74 -6.99
CA ALA A 17 -5.70 4.71 -7.51
C ALA A 17 -4.24 4.24 -7.35
N GLY A 18 -3.96 3.45 -6.32
CA GLY A 18 -2.65 2.94 -6.00
C GLY A 18 -2.15 3.45 -4.65
N VAL A 19 -1.61 2.54 -3.84
CA VAL A 19 -0.98 2.84 -2.56
C VAL A 19 0.53 2.76 -2.73
N THR A 20 1.22 3.85 -2.38
CA THR A 20 2.68 3.92 -2.43
C THR A 20 3.25 3.50 -1.09
N VAL A 21 4.08 2.45 -1.07
CA VAL A 21 4.79 1.96 0.11
C VAL A 21 6.29 2.21 -0.08
N HIS A 22 6.90 2.93 0.85
CA HIS A 22 8.34 3.16 0.89
C HIS A 22 8.98 2.18 1.87
N ILE A 23 9.93 1.38 1.38
CA ILE A 23 10.73 0.49 2.21
C ILE A 23 12.04 1.22 2.53
N PRO A 24 12.30 1.52 3.82
CA PRO A 24 13.54 2.18 4.22
C PRO A 24 14.72 1.21 4.09
N GLY A 25 15.88 1.75 3.76
CA GLY A 25 17.13 1.03 3.78
C GLY A 25 17.68 0.84 5.19
N SER A 26 18.61 -0.09 5.32
CA SER A 26 19.38 -0.32 6.53
C SER A 26 20.85 -0.55 6.15
N PRO A 27 21.83 -0.09 6.94
CA PRO A 27 23.26 -0.37 6.71
C PRO A 27 23.62 -1.85 6.67
N GLN A 28 22.73 -2.72 7.15
CA GLN A 28 22.89 -4.17 7.14
C GLN A 28 22.51 -4.78 5.78
N MET A 29 21.71 -4.07 4.99
CA MET A 29 21.29 -4.49 3.66
C MET A 29 22.42 -4.27 2.65
N ARG A 30 22.67 -5.28 1.83
CA ARG A 30 23.74 -5.32 0.84
C ARG A 30 23.17 -5.50 -0.56
N CYS A 31 23.98 -5.18 -1.56
CA CYS A 31 23.72 -5.59 -2.93
C CYS A 31 23.33 -7.07 -3.01
N ASP A 32 22.39 -7.39 -3.90
CA ASP A 32 21.81 -8.71 -4.13
C ASP A 32 20.94 -9.29 -3.00
N ASP A 33 20.78 -8.60 -1.87
CA ASP A 33 19.73 -8.97 -0.93
C ASP A 33 18.35 -8.87 -1.58
N VAL A 34 17.48 -9.79 -1.22
CA VAL A 34 16.13 -9.89 -1.77
C VAL A 34 15.12 -9.34 -0.77
N ILE A 35 14.37 -8.34 -1.20
CA ILE A 35 13.21 -7.83 -0.48
C ILE A 35 11.96 -8.59 -0.91
N VAL A 36 11.33 -9.27 0.03
CA VAL A 36 10.02 -9.88 -0.16
C VAL A 36 8.99 -9.06 0.61
N PHE A 37 8.13 -8.37 -0.12
CA PHE A 37 7.05 -7.58 0.45
C PHE A 37 5.73 -8.35 0.36
N TYR A 38 4.94 -8.30 1.43
CA TYR A 38 3.66 -8.96 1.57
C TYR A 38 2.54 -7.93 1.72
N TRP A 39 1.48 -8.13 0.95
CA TRP A 39 0.19 -7.42 1.04
C TRP A 39 -0.90 -8.48 1.12
N GLY A 40 -1.26 -8.85 2.36
CA GLY A 40 -2.09 -10.01 2.62
C GLY A 40 -1.58 -11.25 1.88
N LEU A 41 -2.39 -11.79 0.97
CA LEU A 41 -2.02 -12.97 0.17
C LEU A 41 -1.09 -12.68 -1.02
N HIS A 42 -0.87 -11.41 -1.35
CA HIS A 42 -0.01 -11.04 -2.47
C HIS A 42 1.43 -10.85 -1.99
N LYS A 43 2.40 -11.31 -2.78
CA LYS A 43 3.82 -11.09 -2.52
C LYS A 43 4.49 -10.41 -3.72
N SER A 44 5.43 -9.53 -3.43
CA SER A 44 6.27 -8.88 -4.44
C SER A 44 7.73 -9.01 -4.08
N VAL A 45 8.54 -9.49 -5.01
CA VAL A 45 9.96 -9.81 -4.79
C VAL A 45 10.83 -8.88 -5.64
N SER A 46 11.91 -8.36 -5.08
CA SER A 46 12.92 -7.59 -5.81
C SER A 46 14.27 -7.70 -5.15
N SER A 47 15.34 -7.69 -5.93
CA SER A 47 16.71 -7.60 -5.42
C SER A 47 17.13 -6.15 -5.20
N LEU A 48 18.04 -5.94 -4.26
CA LEU A 48 18.77 -4.69 -4.10
C LEU A 48 19.88 -4.60 -5.14
N TYR A 49 19.96 -3.45 -5.80
CA TYR A 49 21.00 -3.17 -6.81
C TYR A 49 22.25 -2.51 -6.23
N GLN A 50 22.21 -2.11 -4.96
CA GLN A 50 23.30 -1.45 -4.26
C GLN A 50 23.14 -1.63 -2.74
N ASP A 51 24.24 -1.46 -2.01
CA ASP A 51 24.20 -1.38 -0.55
C ASP A 51 23.30 -0.22 -0.09
N ALA A 52 22.52 -0.47 0.95
CA ALA A 52 21.60 0.53 1.48
C ALA A 52 22.22 1.29 2.66
N THR A 53 21.70 2.49 2.89
CA THR A 53 22.01 3.32 4.07
C THR A 53 20.74 3.64 4.85
N GLU A 54 20.87 4.12 6.08
CA GLU A 54 19.72 4.51 6.92
C GLU A 54 18.82 5.56 6.27
N ASN A 55 19.38 6.39 5.39
CA ASN A 55 18.67 7.48 4.73
C ASN A 55 18.12 7.08 3.34
N SER A 56 18.37 5.84 2.90
CA SER A 56 17.96 5.39 1.57
C SER A 56 16.52 4.85 1.58
N VAL A 57 15.82 5.02 0.45
CA VAL A 57 14.58 4.28 0.17
C VAL A 57 14.95 3.21 -0.84
N VAL A 58 14.99 1.96 -0.37
CA VAL A 58 15.45 0.82 -1.19
C VAL A 58 14.38 0.31 -2.15
N ARG A 59 13.11 0.60 -1.86
CA ARG A 59 12.00 0.21 -2.73
C ARG A 59 10.83 1.16 -2.56
N VAL A 60 10.23 1.50 -3.70
CA VAL A 60 8.92 2.16 -3.77
C VAL A 60 7.98 1.21 -4.49
N LEU A 61 6.93 0.77 -3.82
CA LEU A 61 5.90 -0.11 -4.37
C LEU A 61 4.62 0.69 -4.60
N CYS A 62 4.11 0.68 -5.83
CA CYS A 62 2.77 1.18 -6.12
C CYS A 62 1.81 -0.02 -6.24
N ILE A 63 0.97 -0.21 -5.24
CA ILE A 63 0.04 -1.32 -5.15
C ILE A 63 -1.33 -0.81 -5.56
N THR A 64 -1.76 -1.17 -6.77
CA THR A 64 -3.11 -0.90 -7.25
C THR A 64 -3.83 -2.22 -7.52
N TYR A 65 -5.12 -2.27 -7.19
CA TYR A 65 -5.95 -3.46 -7.40
C TYR A 65 -6.19 -3.76 -8.88
N HIS A 66 -5.82 -2.85 -9.78
CA HIS A 66 -5.75 -3.13 -11.21
C HIS A 66 -4.71 -4.19 -11.58
N PHE A 67 -3.60 -4.27 -10.83
CA PHE A 67 -2.50 -5.18 -11.13
C PHE A 67 -2.37 -6.33 -10.13
N LEU A 68 -3.24 -6.37 -9.11
CA LEU A 68 -3.32 -7.52 -8.22
C LEU A 68 -4.26 -8.58 -8.82
N PRO A 69 -3.86 -9.85 -8.88
CA PRO A 69 -4.70 -10.91 -9.43
C PRO A 69 -5.99 -11.11 -8.62
N HIS A 70 -5.98 -10.74 -7.33
CA HIS A 70 -7.14 -10.80 -6.45
C HIS A 70 -7.19 -9.55 -5.58
N ALA A 71 -8.28 -8.79 -5.70
CA ALA A 71 -8.58 -7.70 -4.78
C ALA A 71 -8.87 -8.27 -3.38
N GLN A 72 -8.25 -7.71 -2.35
CA GLN A 72 -8.43 -8.13 -0.96
C GLN A 72 -9.15 -7.02 -0.19
N TYR A 73 -10.26 -7.33 0.45
CA TYR A 73 -11.02 -6.35 1.25
C TYR A 73 -11.09 -6.83 2.70
N GLY A 74 -11.25 -5.89 3.63
CA GLY A 74 -11.20 -6.15 5.07
C GLY A 74 -9.80 -5.92 5.65
N LEU A 75 -9.47 -6.63 6.73
CA LEU A 75 -8.17 -6.49 7.39
C LEU A 75 -7.08 -7.18 6.57
N VAL A 76 -6.04 -6.42 6.22
CA VAL A 76 -4.90 -6.87 5.43
C VAL A 76 -3.61 -6.58 6.19
N ASP A 77 -2.74 -7.58 6.29
CA ASP A 77 -1.42 -7.45 6.92
C ASP A 77 -0.37 -7.07 5.86
N LEU A 78 0.42 -6.05 6.18
CA LEU A 78 1.52 -5.53 5.37
C LEU A 78 2.82 -5.69 6.14
N HIS A 79 3.81 -6.29 5.51
CA HIS A 79 5.17 -6.35 6.04
C HIS A 79 6.15 -6.67 4.92
N TYR A 80 7.44 -6.50 5.19
CA TYR A 80 8.49 -7.01 4.31
C TYR A 80 9.52 -7.79 5.11
N GLN A 81 10.23 -8.65 4.42
CA GLN A 81 11.43 -9.31 4.90
C GLN A 81 12.57 -9.09 3.91
N VAL A 82 13.79 -9.12 4.43
CA VAL A 82 15.02 -9.08 3.67
C VAL A 82 15.67 -10.44 3.76
N GLN A 83 16.06 -10.99 2.61
CA GLN A 83 16.72 -12.28 2.51
C GLN A 83 18.10 -12.14 1.89
N ARG A 84 19.09 -12.82 2.46
CA ARG A 84 20.42 -12.98 1.87
C ARG A 84 20.67 -14.45 1.62
N CYS A 85 20.97 -14.82 0.37
CA CYS A 85 21.19 -16.22 -0.01
C CYS A 85 20.03 -17.16 0.42
N GLY A 86 18.79 -16.67 0.37
CA GLY A 86 17.59 -17.43 0.77
C GLY A 86 17.30 -17.46 2.28
N ILE A 87 18.15 -16.86 3.12
CA ILE A 87 17.98 -16.79 4.58
C ILE A 87 17.41 -15.41 4.95
N VAL A 88 16.38 -15.37 5.80
CA VAL A 88 15.82 -14.12 6.31
C VAL A 88 16.81 -13.48 7.29
N ILE A 89 17.25 -12.26 6.98
CA ILE A 89 18.18 -11.48 7.81
C ILE A 89 17.49 -10.34 8.56
N GLY A 90 16.24 -10.02 8.20
CA GLY A 90 15.47 -8.98 8.87
C GLY A 90 14.01 -8.94 8.40
N THR A 91 13.15 -8.45 9.26
CA THR A 91 11.71 -8.31 9.01
C THR A 91 11.22 -6.96 9.53
N SER A 92 10.28 -6.35 8.82
CA SER A 92 9.55 -5.20 9.37
C SER A 92 8.53 -5.64 10.41
N PRO A 93 8.06 -4.72 11.27
CA PRO A 93 6.80 -4.91 11.98
C PRO A 93 5.66 -5.19 10.99
N VAL A 94 4.65 -5.91 11.45
CA VAL A 94 3.42 -6.13 10.70
C VAL A 94 2.48 -4.96 10.92
N LEU A 95 2.14 -4.26 9.83
CA LEU A 95 1.12 -3.22 9.83
C LEU A 95 -0.20 -3.82 9.37
N ARG A 96 -1.24 -3.72 10.19
CA ARG A 96 -2.58 -4.18 9.85
C ARG A 96 -3.44 -3.01 9.40
N VAL A 97 -3.93 -3.05 8.17
CA VAL A 97 -4.77 -1.99 7.60
C VAL A 97 -6.15 -2.51 7.23
N MET A 98 -7.18 -1.69 7.44
CA MET A 98 -8.54 -1.97 6.96
C MET A 98 -8.69 -1.48 5.52
N VAL A 99 -8.79 -2.39 4.55
CA VAL A 99 -9.11 -2.06 3.16
C VAL A 99 -10.62 -2.09 2.97
N ASN A 100 -11.22 -0.92 2.79
CA ASN A 100 -12.67 -0.81 2.64
C ASN A 100 -13.10 -1.19 1.23
N TYR A 101 -14.13 -2.04 1.13
CA TYR A 101 -14.86 -2.23 -0.12
C TYR A 101 -15.84 -1.07 -0.31
N ALA A 102 -15.82 -0.44 -1.49
CA ALA A 102 -16.89 0.45 -1.91
C ALA A 102 -17.40 -0.03 -3.27
N PRO A 103 -18.71 -0.31 -3.42
CA PRO A 103 -19.25 -0.64 -4.73
C PRO A 103 -19.06 0.57 -5.66
N PRO A 104 -18.70 0.35 -6.94
CA PRO A 104 -18.54 1.44 -7.89
C PRO A 104 -19.82 2.27 -7.93
N THR A 105 -19.71 3.56 -7.59
CA THR A 105 -20.87 4.45 -7.65
C THR A 105 -21.30 4.62 -9.10
N THR A 106 -22.54 4.25 -9.40
CA THR A 106 -23.09 4.43 -10.74
C THR A 106 -23.10 5.93 -11.11
N PRO A 107 -23.04 6.29 -12.41
CA PRO A 107 -23.09 7.70 -12.84
C PRO A 107 -24.28 8.47 -12.26
N LYS A 108 -25.43 7.79 -12.12
CA LYS A 108 -26.66 8.33 -11.52
C LYS A 108 -26.49 8.64 -10.02
N GLN A 109 -25.78 7.80 -9.26
CA GLN A 109 -25.48 8.07 -7.85
C GLN A 109 -24.48 9.23 -7.68
N ARG A 110 -23.50 9.35 -8.58
CA ARG A 110 -22.56 10.49 -8.62
C ARG A 110 -23.28 11.82 -8.85
N GLN A 111 -24.23 11.87 -9.79
CA GLN A 111 -25.04 13.06 -10.04
C GLN A 111 -25.92 13.44 -8.83
N ARG A 112 -26.57 12.46 -8.18
CA ARG A 112 -27.40 12.72 -6.99
C ARG A 112 -26.60 13.27 -5.80
N LYS A 113 -25.41 12.73 -5.53
CA LYS A 113 -24.53 13.28 -4.48
C LYS A 113 -24.12 14.73 -4.75
N ARG A 114 -23.81 15.08 -6.01
CA ARG A 114 -23.47 16.46 -6.41
C ARG A 114 -24.65 17.41 -6.22
N SER A 115 -25.87 17.00 -6.58
CA SER A 115 -27.06 17.84 -6.38
C SER A 115 -27.40 18.06 -4.91
N VAL A 116 -27.20 17.05 -4.05
CA VAL A 116 -27.47 17.14 -2.60
C VAL A 116 -26.46 18.05 -1.91
N ASN A 117 -25.17 17.90 -2.20
CA ASN A 117 -24.12 18.76 -1.65
C ASN A 117 -24.26 20.23 -2.08
N ARG A 118 -24.84 20.49 -3.25
CA ARG A 118 -25.06 21.85 -3.73
C ARG A 118 -26.21 22.53 -2.97
N ARG A 119 -27.31 21.82 -2.69
CA ARG A 119 -28.43 22.34 -1.90
C ARG A 119 -28.04 22.63 -0.44
N LEU A 120 -27.20 21.77 0.16
CA LEU A 120 -26.69 21.96 1.53
C LEU A 120 -25.72 23.14 1.68
N LYS A 121 -25.14 23.66 0.59
CA LYS A 121 -24.28 24.86 0.61
C LYS A 121 -25.05 26.16 0.36
N GLU A 122 -26.29 26.06 -0.12
CA GLU A 122 -27.17 27.18 -0.44
C GLU A 122 -28.22 27.42 0.67
N SER A 123 -28.15 26.69 1.78
CA SER A 123 -28.99 26.86 3.00
C SER A 123 -28.12 27.31 4.17
#